data_AF-A0A8B6BR94-F1
#
_entry.id   AF-A0A8B6BR94-F1
#
_cell.length_a   1.000
_cell.length_b   1.000
_cell.length_c   1.000
_cell.angle_alpha   90.00
_cell.angle_beta   90.00
_cell.angle_gamma   90.00
#
_symmetry.space_group_name_H-M   'P 1'
#
loop_
_entity.id
_entity.type
_entity.pdbx_description
1 polymer ?
#
loop_
_entity_poly.entity_id
_entity_poly.type
_entity_poly.pdbx_seq_one_letter_code
_entity_poly.pdbx_strand_id
1 'polypeptide(L)' 'DTKMKQFTIRPLLAVGMHHYGRRKLSVGSNCHLEAEPLNKYDSNAVAIYDGPRKVGNLKREYAAAISSVIKISGKVALCN' A
#
# COMPACT_ATOMS: atom_id res chain seq x y z
N ASP A 1 -10.49 24.69 -13.38
CA ASP A 1 -10.78 24.22 -12.02
C ASP A 1 -10.92 22.70 -12.05
N THR A 2 -9.82 21.98 -11.90
CA THR A 2 -9.76 20.53 -12.15
C THR A 2 -10.03 19.80 -10.84
N LYS A 3 -11.30 19.49 -10.54
CA LYS A 3 -11.68 18.69 -9.36
C LYS A 3 -10.95 17.35 -9.39
N MET A 4 -10.01 17.13 -8.47
CA MET A 4 -9.41 15.82 -8.26
C MET A 4 -10.51 14.84 -7.83
N LYS A 5 -10.73 13.78 -8.61
CA LYS A 5 -11.65 12.71 -8.23
C LYS A 5 -10.97 11.82 -7.20
N GLN A 6 -11.49 11.82 -5.98
CA GLN A 6 -11.05 10.92 -4.92
C GLN A 6 -11.86 9.61 -5.00
N PHE A 7 -11.18 8.47 -4.99
CA PHE A 7 -11.80 7.15 -4.98
C PHE A 7 -11.35 6.36 -3.76
N THR A 8 -12.24 5.51 -3.24
CA THR A 8 -11.96 4.65 -2.09
C THR A 8 -11.95 3.20 -2.55
N ILE A 9 -10.88 2.46 -2.24
CA ILE A 9 -10.74 1.03 -2.54
C ILE A 9 -10.76 0.25 -1.22
N ARG A 10 -11.76 -0.61 -1.03
CA ARG A 10 -11.93 -1.45 0.17
C ARG A 10 -12.46 -2.84 -0.22
N PRO A 11 -12.08 -3.93 0.48
CA PRO A 11 -11.07 -4.02 1.54
C PRO A 11 -9.66 -4.27 0.98
N LEU A 12 -8.64 -3.75 1.67
CA LEU A 12 -7.23 -4.11 1.44
C LEU A 12 -6.66 -4.78 2.69
N LEU A 13 -5.85 -5.82 2.52
CA LEU A 13 -5.22 -6.53 3.63
C LEU A 13 -3.70 -6.34 3.61
N ALA A 14 -3.17 -5.94 4.76
CA ALA A 14 -1.74 -5.92 5.05
C ALA A 14 -1.26 -7.30 5.51
N VAL A 15 -0.10 -7.73 5.00
CA VAL A 15 0.55 -9.00 5.35
C VAL A 15 2.04 -8.81 5.61
N GLY A 16 2.69 -9.83 6.20
CA GLY A 16 4.14 -9.81 6.46
C GLY A 16 4.58 -8.83 7.55
N MET A 17 3.67 -8.30 8.37
CA MET A 17 3.99 -7.27 9.36
C MET A 17 5.01 -7.75 10.43
N HIS A 18 5.00 -9.05 10.73
CA HIS A 18 5.92 -9.65 11.71
C HIS A 18 7.40 -9.54 11.30
N HIS A 19 7.72 -9.41 10.01
CA HIS A 19 9.09 -9.22 9.54
C HIS A 19 9.66 -7.82 9.84
N TYR A 20 8.80 -6.82 10.11
CA TYR A 20 9.20 -5.41 10.23
C TYR A 20 9.03 -4.85 11.64
N GLY A 21 8.83 -5.72 12.63
CA GLY A 21 8.85 -5.38 14.06
C GLY A 21 7.59 -4.69 14.61
N ARG A 22 6.66 -4.24 13.77
CA ARG A 22 5.33 -3.78 14.21
C ARG A 22 4.29 -4.85 13.93
N ARG A 23 3.55 -5.25 14.98
CA ARG A 23 2.45 -6.22 14.86
C ARG A 23 1.07 -5.59 14.70
N LYS A 24 0.97 -4.26 14.90
CA LYS A 24 -0.30 -3.53 14.87
C LYS A 24 -0.09 -2.15 14.25
N LEU A 25 -1.10 -1.72 13.48
CA LEU A 25 -1.33 -0.34 13.06
C LEU A 25 -2.51 0.19 13.87
N SER A 26 -2.50 1.49 14.18
CA SER A 26 -3.63 2.12 14.86
C SER A 26 -4.81 2.21 13.89
N VAL A 27 -6.01 1.88 14.36
CA VAL A 27 -7.23 2.10 13.55
C VAL A 27 -7.35 3.59 13.26
N GLY A 28 -7.61 3.94 12.00
CA GLY A 28 -7.68 5.34 11.53
C GLY A 28 -6.33 5.99 11.24
N SER A 29 -5.19 5.32 11.43
CA SER A 29 -3.90 5.87 11.01
C SER A 29 -3.76 5.83 9.49
N ASN A 30 -3.32 6.94 8.89
CA ASN A 30 -2.98 6.98 7.48
C ASN A 30 -1.67 6.23 7.23
N CYS A 31 -1.65 5.41 6.18
CA CYS A 31 -0.44 4.74 5.69
C CYS A 31 -0.24 5.11 4.22
N HIS A 32 1.01 5.05 3.76
CA HIS A 32 1.30 5.22 2.34
C HIS A 32 1.65 3.89 1.68
N LEU A 33 1.28 3.78 0.41
CA LEU A 33 1.57 2.62 -0.43
C LEU A 33 2.62 2.97 -1.48
N GLU A 34 3.59 2.08 -1.66
CA GLU A 34 4.64 2.23 -2.64
C GLU A 34 4.82 0.93 -3.43
N ALA A 35 4.87 1.02 -4.77
CA ALA A 35 5.13 -0.14 -5.61
C ALA A 35 6.63 -0.51 -5.56
N GLU A 36 6.93 -1.80 -5.42
CA GLU A 36 8.29 -2.34 -5.40
C GLU A 36 8.53 -3.21 -6.65
N PRO A 37 8.69 -2.62 -7.86
CA PRO A 37 8.83 -3.40 -9.09
C PRO A 37 10.08 -4.28 -9.13
N LEU A 38 11.08 -3.96 -8.30
CA LEU A 38 12.35 -4.70 -8.18
C LEU A 38 12.31 -5.77 -7.06
N ASN A 39 11.14 -6.03 -6.46
CA ASN A 39 11.03 -7.06 -5.44
C ASN A 39 11.27 -8.45 -6.06
N LYS A 40 12.25 -9.19 -5.53
CA LYS A 40 12.70 -10.49 -6.04
C LYS A 40 11.64 -11.61 -6.04
N TYR A 41 10.56 -11.47 -5.28
CA TYR A 41 9.52 -12.49 -5.13
C TYR A 41 8.23 -12.17 -5.90
N ASP A 42 7.97 -10.88 -6.11
CA ASP A 42 6.74 -10.40 -6.74
C ASP A 42 6.96 -9.03 -7.35
N SER A 43 7.03 -8.93 -8.68
CA SER A 43 7.21 -7.66 -9.40
C SER A 43 6.03 -6.70 -9.26
N ASN A 44 4.91 -7.17 -8.69
CA ASN A 44 3.76 -6.34 -8.35
C ASN A 44 3.67 -6.03 -6.85
N ALA A 45 4.69 -6.35 -6.06
CA ALA A 45 4.69 -6.06 -4.64
C ALA A 45 4.36 -4.58 -4.37
N VAL A 46 3.55 -4.36 -3.34
CA VAL A 46 3.22 -3.02 -2.85
C VAL A 46 3.53 -2.99 -1.37
N ALA A 47 4.52 -2.19 -0.99
CA ALA A 47 4.91 -1.94 0.38
C ALA A 47 3.93 -1.01 1.08
N ILE A 48 3.72 -1.25 2.37
CA ILE A 48 2.94 -0.39 3.26
C ILE A 48 3.93 0.28 4.20
N TYR A 49 3.82 1.59 4.31
CA TYR A 49 4.65 2.41 5.18
C TYR A 49 3.82 3.24 6.14
N ASP A 50 4.28 3.29 7.38
CA ASP A 50 3.84 4.25 8.39
C ASP A 50 4.97 5.24 8.64
N GLY A 51 4.79 6.49 8.22
CA GLY A 51 5.88 7.45 8.09
C GLY A 51 7.03 6.88 7.25
N PRO A 52 8.30 6.99 7.65
CA PRO A 52 9.44 6.45 6.89
C PRO A 52 9.63 4.93 7.04
N ARG A 53 8.80 4.25 7.84
CA ARG A 53 9.02 2.85 8.21
C ARG A 53 8.14 1.92 7.41
N LYS A 54 8.75 0.97 6.68
CA LYS A 54 8.03 -0.16 6.10
C LYS A 54 7.45 -1.03 7.20
N VAL A 55 6.14 -1.26 7.16
CA VAL A 55 5.40 -2.04 8.17
C VAL A 55 4.85 -3.35 7.62
N GLY A 56 4.85 -3.53 6.30
CA GLY A 56 4.38 -4.75 5.66
C GLY A 56 4.26 -4.59 4.15
N ASN A 57 3.51 -5.49 3.53
CA ASN A 57 3.13 -5.41 2.13
C ASN A 57 1.61 -5.66 2.00
N LEU A 58 1.01 -5.22 0.90
CA LEU A 58 -0.33 -5.66 0.54
C LEU A 58 -0.33 -7.17 0.22
N LYS A 59 -1.44 -7.85 0.55
CA LYS A 59 -1.66 -9.23 0.09
C LYS A 59 -1.56 -9.28 -1.43
N ARG A 60 -0.90 -10.31 -1.95
CA ARG A 60 -0.55 -10.48 -3.38
C ARG A 60 -1.72 -10.22 -4.34
N GLU A 61 -2.89 -10.75 -4.02
CA GLU A 61 -4.13 -10.59 -4.80
C GLU A 61 -4.52 -9.12 -5.02
N TYR A 62 -4.29 -8.26 -4.03
CA TYR A 62 -4.57 -6.82 -4.15
C TYR A 62 -3.39 -6.05 -4.76
N ALA A 63 -2.17 -6.50 -4.49
CA ALA A 63 -0.95 -5.82 -4.93
C ALA A 63 -0.88 -5.66 -6.45
N ALA A 64 -1.33 -6.64 -7.24
CA ALA A 64 -1.38 -6.55 -8.70
C ALA A 64 -2.22 -5.36 -9.22
N ALA A 65 -3.45 -5.23 -8.72
CA ALA A 65 -4.33 -4.14 -9.11
C ALA A 65 -3.80 -2.78 -8.61
N ILE A 66 -3.39 -2.72 -7.34
CA ILE A 66 -2.92 -1.47 -6.72
C ILE A 66 -1.58 -0.99 -7.31
N SER A 67 -0.65 -1.90 -7.62
CA SER A 67 0.60 -1.57 -8.31
C SER A 67 0.32 -0.92 -9.67
N SER A 68 -0.69 -1.41 -10.39
CA SER A 68 -1.10 -0.81 -11.67
C SER A 68 -1.70 0.58 -11.48
N VAL A 69 -2.54 0.76 -10.46
CA VAL A 69 -3.08 2.08 -10.10
C VAL A 69 -1.97 3.06 -9.75
N ILE A 70 -1.01 2.66 -8.90
CA ILE A 70 0.15 3.47 -8.51
C ILE A 70 0.98 3.87 -9.74
N LYS A 71 1.21 2.96 -10.68
CA LYS A 71 1.95 3.26 -11.92
C LYS A 71 1.25 4.32 -12.78
N ILE A 72 -0.08 4.32 -12.80
CA ILE A 72 -0.89 5.27 -13.60
C ILE A 72 -1.05 6.61 -12.89
N SER A 73 -1.28 6.59 -11.58
CA SER A 73 -1.70 7.76 -10.79
C SER A 73 -0.61 8.35 -9.89
N GLY A 74 0.55 7.69 -9.79
CA GLY A 74 1.60 8.05 -8.84
C GLY A 74 1.30 7.54 -7.43
N LYS A 75 1.21 8.43 -6.44
CA LYS A 75 1.06 8.04 -5.03
C LYS A 75 -0.39 7.73 -4.67
N VAL A 76 -0.62 6.58 -4.04
CA VAL A 76 -1.92 6.21 -3.45
C VAL A 76 -1.80 6.29 -1.92
N ALA A 77 -2.65 7.12 -1.30
CA ALA A 77 -2.78 7.17 0.16
C ALA A 77 -3.89 6.22 0.60
N LEU A 78 -3.65 5.44 1.65
CA LEU A 78 -4.70 4.70 2.34
C LEU A 78 -5.27 5.58 3.44
N CYS A 79 -6.54 5.95 3.28
CA CYS A 79 -7.35 6.62 4.29
C CYS A 79 -8.46 5.67 4.73
N ASN A 80 -8.55 5.40 6.03
CA ASN A 80 -9.66 4.65 6.63
C ASN A 80 -10.65 5.59 7.31
#